data_AF-A0A0F9PQW5-F1
#
_entry.id   AF-A0A0F9PQW5-F1
#
_cell.length_a   1.000
_cell.length_b   1.000
_cell.length_c   1.000
_cell.angle_alpha   90.00
_cell.angle_beta   90.00
_cell.angle_gamma   90.00
#
_symmetry.space_group_name_H-M   'P 1'
#
loop_
_entity.id
_entity.type
_entity.pdbx_description
1 polymer ?
#
loop_
_entity_poly.entity_id
_entity_poly.type
_entity_poly.pdbx_seq_one_letter_code
_entity_poly.pdbx_strand_id
1 'polypeptide(L)'
;MTITEFIAAIRVHLGDTATIWSTTEITRAVEHATHDLSRFVPRELIKEYTLDYTEVTDAQVTLSAHGTFKAMANKPIKWGSERIADDASETTVYTKDTDYTIDYSNGEITSISTGSIGATDTIFCNYTVNRHTIDISGLTDLIRVARVEYPLGNVPQHFATFELFGGFLTLTRHPNDPQSEPQHELGDTRHVAVYYNGYHTPSTATAGTAPLFYDEILVKGGEAYSWLIRAAVLEHSAQARFESAVTILGTTINHTAATTALAAGSTAAAAATTTLALIASDNVHAGAETALNKAKTELDLITALSTGNELYDAINVEDCDSQNEGAIFLSTATADAISAESYLTAGDAKINLVNLGDEVARLNLEYANGAGAINDRLRDHVRLHLERGTLHMQTISGYLNEATTRLQKVVMYVQEAQTEVTNANAYARIGEGYEADIANLIQEAGFYIQMGTQELQLAVLYREMGIERRDEFWAILGSRHQLGTDKHSTQRS
;
A
#
# COMPACT_ATOMS: atom_id res chain seq x y z
N MET A 1 11.41 42.64 -27.89
CA MET A 1 10.02 42.31 -27.45
C MET A 1 9.86 42.31 -25.93
N THR A 2 8.63 42.43 -25.41
CA THR A 2 8.24 42.12 -24.02
C THR A 2 8.11 40.61 -23.83
N ILE A 3 8.09 40.12 -22.57
CA ILE A 3 7.88 38.69 -22.30
C ILE A 3 6.53 38.17 -22.85
N THR A 4 5.47 38.99 -22.78
CA THR A 4 4.15 38.62 -23.30
C THR A 4 4.15 38.47 -24.82
N GLU A 5 4.86 39.35 -25.52
CA GLU A 5 5.04 39.26 -26.97
C GLU A 5 5.86 38.01 -27.34
N PHE A 6 6.91 37.69 -26.59
CA PHE A 6 7.68 36.46 -26.80
C PHE A 6 6.81 35.22 -26.61
N ILE A 7 6.01 35.17 -25.54
CA ILE A 7 5.10 34.06 -25.30
C ILE A 7 4.10 33.91 -26.46
N ALA A 8 3.51 35.00 -26.93
CA ALA A 8 2.57 34.96 -28.05
C ALA A 8 3.23 34.45 -29.34
N ALA A 9 4.42 34.95 -29.68
CA ALA A 9 5.17 34.51 -30.86
C ALA A 9 5.55 33.02 -30.79
N ILE A 10 6.06 32.58 -29.64
CA ILE A 10 6.42 31.16 -29.43
C ILE A 10 5.18 30.27 -29.54
N ARG A 11 4.04 30.66 -28.96
CA ARG A 11 2.79 29.89 -29.10
C ARG A 11 2.38 29.71 -30.56
N VAL A 12 2.54 30.75 -31.39
CA VAL A 12 2.27 30.65 -32.84
C VAL A 12 3.21 29.65 -33.50
N HIS A 13 4.50 29.67 -33.19
CA HIS A 13 5.48 28.71 -33.74
C HIS A 13 5.20 27.26 -33.29
N LEU A 14 4.78 27.09 -32.04
CA LEU A 14 4.38 25.79 -31.49
C LEU A 14 3.03 25.29 -32.03
N GLY A 15 2.26 26.14 -32.72
CA GLY A 15 0.90 25.83 -33.16
C GLY A 15 -0.09 25.69 -31.99
N ASP A 16 0.13 26.41 -30.89
CA ASP A 16 -0.64 26.29 -29.65
C ASP A 16 -1.66 27.41 -29.46
N THR A 17 -2.89 27.03 -29.13
CA THR A 17 -3.97 27.96 -28.73
C THR A 17 -4.09 28.11 -27.21
N ALA A 18 -2.97 27.96 -26.49
CA ALA A 18 -2.90 27.95 -25.02
C ALA A 18 -3.55 26.75 -24.32
N THR A 19 -3.52 25.59 -24.97
CA THR A 19 -4.10 24.34 -24.44
C THR A 19 -3.05 23.31 -24.08
N ILE A 20 -1.92 23.28 -24.79
CA ILE A 20 -0.90 22.24 -24.62
C ILE A 20 0.24 22.73 -23.73
N TRP A 21 0.69 23.98 -23.93
CA TRP A 21 1.78 24.58 -23.16
C TRP A 21 1.23 25.62 -22.17
N SER A 22 1.62 25.50 -20.92
CA SER A 22 1.34 26.51 -19.91
C SER A 22 2.19 27.77 -20.16
N THR A 23 1.66 28.92 -19.73
CA THR A 23 2.40 30.18 -19.83
C THR A 23 3.71 30.13 -19.04
N THR A 24 3.72 29.46 -17.90
CA THR A 24 4.92 29.29 -17.06
C THR A 24 6.03 28.50 -17.75
N GLU A 25 5.69 27.43 -18.48
CA GLU A 25 6.68 26.64 -19.25
C GLU A 25 7.34 27.51 -20.32
N ILE A 26 6.55 28.28 -21.07
CA ILE A 26 7.07 29.15 -22.14
C ILE A 26 7.90 30.31 -21.55
N THR A 27 7.48 30.90 -20.44
CA THR A 27 8.28 31.95 -19.76
C THR A 27 9.66 31.43 -19.39
N ARG A 28 9.75 30.24 -18.77
CA ARG A 28 11.03 29.60 -18.44
C ARG A 28 11.86 29.31 -19.70
N ALA A 29 11.22 28.91 -20.79
CA ALA A 29 11.90 28.69 -22.06
C ALA A 29 12.54 29.97 -22.61
N VAL A 30 11.84 31.11 -22.52
CA VAL A 30 12.38 32.44 -22.90
C VAL A 30 13.54 32.83 -22.00
N GLU A 31 13.46 32.56 -20.69
CA GLU A 31 14.55 32.81 -19.75
C GLU A 31 15.81 32.01 -20.10
N HIS A 32 15.68 30.72 -20.42
CA HIS A 32 16.80 29.89 -20.87
C HIS A 32 17.40 30.38 -22.19
N ALA A 33 16.56 30.74 -23.17
CA ALA A 33 17.03 31.30 -24.44
C ALA A 33 17.77 32.62 -24.23
N THR A 34 17.27 33.49 -23.34
CA THR A 34 17.90 34.77 -23.02
C THR A 34 19.21 34.58 -22.27
N HIS A 35 19.28 33.58 -21.39
CA HIS A 35 20.51 33.22 -20.67
C HIS A 35 21.61 32.78 -21.64
N ASP A 36 21.29 31.92 -22.59
CA ASP A 36 22.23 31.49 -23.62
C ASP A 36 22.64 32.64 -24.52
N LEU A 37 21.69 33.45 -25.01
CA LEU A 37 22.02 34.66 -25.78
C LEU A 37 23.04 35.52 -25.03
N SER A 38 22.82 35.75 -23.74
CA SER A 38 23.70 36.57 -22.91
C SER A 38 25.11 35.99 -22.74
N ARG A 39 25.27 34.67 -22.82
CA ARG A 39 26.60 34.03 -22.79
C ARG A 39 27.38 34.27 -24.08
N PHE A 40 26.70 34.28 -25.23
CA PHE A 40 27.32 34.48 -26.55
C PHE A 40 27.49 35.97 -26.89
N VAL A 41 26.47 36.77 -26.60
CA VAL A 41 26.39 38.21 -26.85
C VAL A 41 25.95 38.89 -25.56
N PRO A 42 26.87 39.08 -24.60
CA PRO A 42 26.56 39.77 -23.36
C PRO A 42 26.32 41.26 -23.60
N ARG A 43 25.55 41.90 -22.71
CA ARG A 43 25.40 43.34 -22.71
C ARG A 43 26.65 44.00 -22.12
N GLU A 44 27.28 44.90 -22.86
CA GLU A 44 28.39 45.69 -22.32
C GLU A 44 27.84 46.84 -21.47
N LEU A 45 28.22 46.88 -20.20
CA LEU A 45 27.78 47.85 -19.21
C LEU A 45 28.97 48.46 -18.50
N ILE A 46 28.73 49.64 -17.92
CA ILE A 46 29.71 50.35 -17.11
C ILE A 46 29.01 50.74 -15.82
N LYS A 47 29.58 50.35 -14.68
CA LYS A 47 29.18 50.85 -13.37
C LYS A 47 30.32 51.66 -12.79
N GLU A 48 30.00 52.89 -12.43
CA GLU A 48 30.89 53.75 -11.66
C GLU A 48 30.67 53.52 -10.17
N TYR A 49 31.78 53.38 -9.44
CA TYR A 49 31.84 53.32 -7.99
C TYR A 49 32.65 54.52 -7.50
N THR A 50 32.08 55.27 -6.56
CA THR A 50 32.83 56.24 -5.76
C THR A 50 33.43 55.48 -4.59
N LEU A 51 34.75 55.48 -4.49
CA LEU A 51 35.47 54.87 -3.39
C LEU A 51 35.38 55.80 -2.18
N ASP A 52 34.60 55.39 -1.20
CA ASP A 52 34.49 56.06 0.09
C ASP A 52 35.09 55.13 1.15
N TYR A 53 36.30 55.47 1.60
CA TYR A 53 37.00 54.73 2.64
C TYR A 53 36.95 55.46 3.98
N THR A 54 35.90 56.27 4.19
CA THR A 54 35.65 56.93 5.45
C THR A 54 35.62 55.90 6.58
N GLU A 55 36.28 56.24 7.68
CA GLU A 55 36.16 55.49 8.92
C GLU A 55 34.70 55.50 9.36
N VAL A 56 34.10 54.32 9.45
CA VAL A 56 32.72 54.21 9.92
C VAL A 56 32.77 54.35 11.42
N THR A 57 32.21 55.44 11.93
CA THR A 57 32.11 55.73 13.36
C THR A 57 30.66 55.60 13.83
N ASP A 58 30.47 55.02 15.01
CA ASP A 58 29.22 54.86 15.73
C ASP A 58 28.10 54.15 14.94
N ALA A 59 28.48 53.23 14.03
CA ALA A 59 27.50 52.44 13.30
C ALA A 59 26.78 51.46 14.25
N GLN A 60 25.47 51.62 14.36
CA GLN A 60 24.66 50.79 15.24
C GLN A 60 24.24 49.49 14.55
N VAL A 61 24.44 48.37 15.24
CA VAL A 61 23.95 47.06 14.81
C VAL A 61 23.14 46.45 15.95
N THR A 62 21.85 46.22 15.70
CA THR A 62 20.97 45.52 16.66
C THR A 62 20.97 44.03 16.38
N LEU A 63 21.41 43.25 17.36
CA LEU A 63 21.43 41.79 17.30
C LEU A 63 20.02 41.22 17.50
N SER A 64 19.77 40.00 16.98
CA SER A 64 18.47 39.33 17.14
C SER A 64 18.53 38.02 17.93
N ALA A 65 19.71 37.41 18.02
CA ALA A 65 20.01 36.25 18.84
C ALA A 65 21.54 36.03 18.86
N HIS A 66 22.04 35.28 19.84
CA HIS A 66 23.41 34.75 19.77
C HIS A 66 23.58 33.79 18.60
N GLY A 67 24.80 33.73 18.05
CA GLY A 67 25.13 32.81 16.94
C GLY A 67 24.46 33.15 15.60
N THR A 68 23.66 34.22 15.53
CA THR A 68 23.08 34.73 14.28
C THR A 68 23.90 35.90 13.77
N PHE A 69 24.30 35.85 12.50
CA PHE A 69 25.07 36.92 11.88
C PHE A 69 24.21 38.17 11.64
N LYS A 70 24.84 39.34 11.73
CA LYS A 70 24.28 40.62 11.33
C LYS A 70 25.22 41.34 10.39
N ALA A 71 24.70 41.73 9.23
CA ALA A 71 25.44 42.51 8.26
C ALA A 71 25.63 43.95 8.77
N MET A 72 26.86 44.44 8.68
CA MET A 72 27.20 45.84 8.84
C MET A 72 26.92 46.61 7.55
N ALA A 73 26.85 47.94 7.65
CA ALA A 73 26.48 48.81 6.54
C ALA A 73 27.47 48.75 5.38
N ASN A 74 28.77 48.58 5.65
CA ASN A 74 29.82 48.59 4.64
C ASN A 74 30.63 47.30 4.69
N LYS A 75 31.00 46.79 3.51
CA LYS A 75 31.84 45.61 3.31
C LYS A 75 32.68 45.76 2.03
N PRO A 76 33.84 45.10 1.93
CA PRO A 76 34.51 44.34 2.98
C PRO A 76 35.20 45.24 4.02
N ILE A 77 35.44 44.73 5.23
CA ILE A 77 36.06 45.45 6.35
C ILE A 77 37.57 45.17 6.38
N LYS A 78 38.39 46.19 6.69
CA LYS A 78 39.84 46.04 6.85
C LYS A 78 40.12 45.15 8.06
N TRP A 79 40.93 44.10 7.85
CA TRP A 79 41.28 43.15 8.90
C TRP A 79 41.83 43.85 10.15
N GLY A 80 41.25 43.55 11.31
CA GLY A 80 41.68 44.10 12.60
C GLY A 80 41.38 45.59 12.80
N SER A 81 40.59 46.21 11.92
CA SER A 81 40.18 47.62 12.08
C SER A 81 38.92 47.79 12.94
N GLU A 82 38.24 46.70 13.26
CA GLU A 82 37.00 46.73 14.03
C GLU A 82 37.25 47.09 15.49
N ARG A 83 36.35 47.88 16.03
CA ARG A 83 36.27 48.24 17.44
C ARG A 83 34.79 48.29 17.82
N ILE A 84 34.36 47.35 18.65
CA ILE A 84 32.96 47.12 18.99
C ILE A 84 32.73 47.52 20.44
N ALA A 85 31.73 48.35 20.71
CA ALA A 85 31.41 48.85 22.04
C ALA A 85 29.91 48.83 22.35
N ASP A 86 29.56 49.00 23.62
CA ASP A 86 28.19 49.08 24.14
C ASP A 86 27.52 50.42 23.82
N ASP A 87 28.29 51.50 23.73
CA ASP A 87 27.85 52.84 23.37
C ASP A 87 28.86 53.58 22.46
N ALA A 88 28.45 54.73 21.92
CA ALA A 88 29.30 55.61 21.10
C ALA A 88 30.45 56.27 21.90
N SER A 89 30.36 56.30 23.24
CA SER A 89 31.43 56.80 24.11
C SER A 89 32.46 55.73 24.44
N GLU A 90 32.25 54.51 23.96
CA GLU A 90 33.10 53.35 24.11
C GLU A 90 33.30 52.94 25.58
N THR A 91 32.24 53.05 26.41
CA THR A 91 32.27 52.75 27.85
C THR A 91 32.74 51.32 28.13
N THR A 92 32.24 50.35 27.38
CA THR A 92 32.69 48.96 27.39
C THR A 92 33.08 48.53 25.98
N VAL A 93 34.34 48.15 25.79
CA VAL A 93 34.86 47.63 24.52
C VAL A 93 34.87 46.11 24.55
N TYR A 94 34.17 45.51 23.60
CA TYR A 94 34.07 44.07 23.48
C TYR A 94 35.28 43.47 22.77
N THR A 95 35.66 42.25 23.16
CA THR A 95 36.85 41.55 22.67
C THR A 95 36.46 40.52 21.61
N LYS A 96 37.10 40.59 20.44
CA LYS A 96 36.94 39.57 19.37
C LYS A 96 37.31 38.17 19.88
N ASP A 97 36.60 37.16 19.40
CA ASP A 97 36.70 35.74 19.75
C ASP A 97 36.33 35.42 21.22
N THR A 98 35.96 36.43 22.01
CA THR A 98 35.43 36.26 23.38
C THR A 98 33.96 36.68 23.44
N ASP A 99 33.66 37.88 22.94
CA ASP A 99 32.32 38.47 22.95
C ASP A 99 31.62 38.35 21.59
N TYR A 100 32.37 38.40 20.50
CA TYR A 100 31.87 38.31 19.12
C TYR A 100 32.88 37.66 18.18
N THR A 101 32.40 37.18 17.03
CA THR A 101 33.21 36.88 15.84
C THR A 101 32.81 37.80 14.68
N ILE A 102 33.73 38.01 13.74
CA ILE A 102 33.52 38.89 12.58
C ILE A 102 33.98 38.20 11.29
N ASP A 103 33.13 38.23 10.26
CA ASP A 103 33.50 37.93 8.88
C ASP A 103 33.86 39.24 8.18
N TYR A 104 35.16 39.49 8.02
CA TYR A 104 35.68 40.68 7.36
C TYR A 104 35.28 40.80 5.90
N SER A 105 35.08 39.69 5.20
CA SER A 105 34.76 39.71 3.78
C SER A 105 33.31 40.13 3.58
N ASN A 106 32.40 39.48 4.30
CA ASN A 106 30.97 39.79 4.18
C ASN A 106 30.52 40.97 5.04
N GLY A 107 31.38 41.47 5.92
CA GLY A 107 31.03 42.54 6.86
C GLY A 107 29.97 42.08 7.84
N GLU A 108 30.07 40.85 8.36
CA GLU A 108 29.08 40.26 9.25
C GLU A 108 29.64 40.07 10.66
N ILE A 109 28.87 40.42 11.68
CA ILE A 109 29.22 40.23 13.09
C ILE A 109 28.26 39.24 13.75
N THR A 110 28.80 38.37 14.61
CA THR A 110 28.01 37.38 15.35
C THR A 110 28.39 37.44 16.83
N SER A 111 27.41 37.59 17.73
CA SER A 111 27.68 37.52 19.18
C SER A 111 27.84 36.09 19.66
N ILE A 112 28.72 35.90 20.64
CA ILE A 112 29.00 34.61 21.28
C ILE A 112 28.18 34.53 22.56
N SER A 113 27.47 33.42 22.79
CA SER A 113 26.56 33.25 23.93
C SER A 113 27.24 33.25 25.31
N THR A 114 28.54 32.96 25.36
CA THR A 114 29.36 33.04 26.58
C THR A 114 30.00 34.41 26.79
N GLY A 115 29.83 35.32 25.82
CA GLY A 115 30.36 36.66 25.83
C GLY A 115 29.52 37.64 26.65
N SER A 116 29.98 38.90 26.69
CA SER A 116 29.37 39.99 27.43
C SER A 116 28.33 40.77 26.62
N ILE A 117 28.24 40.54 25.30
CA ILE A 117 27.22 41.13 24.43
C ILE A 117 25.94 40.31 24.56
N GLY A 118 24.84 40.92 24.98
CA GLY A 118 23.53 40.27 25.06
C GLY A 118 22.93 39.91 23.69
N ALA A 119 22.04 38.92 23.66
CA ALA A 119 21.47 38.35 22.43
C ALA A 119 20.72 39.37 21.55
N THR A 120 20.21 40.45 22.14
CA THR A 120 19.40 41.49 21.50
C THR A 120 20.00 42.89 21.66
N ASP A 121 21.26 42.97 22.11
CA ASP A 121 21.90 44.25 22.37
C ASP A 121 22.10 45.02 21.06
N THR A 122 22.07 46.34 21.17
CA THR A 122 22.54 47.23 20.11
C THR A 122 23.97 47.59 20.43
N ILE A 123 24.87 47.21 19.52
CA ILE A 123 26.30 47.48 19.64
C ILE A 123 26.70 48.60 18.68
N PHE A 124 27.76 49.33 19.05
CA PHE A 124 28.35 50.40 18.27
C PHE A 124 29.63 49.90 17.63
N CYS A 125 29.71 50.00 16.31
CA CYS A 125 30.78 49.43 15.50
C CYS A 125 31.58 50.56 14.85
N ASN A 126 32.84 50.69 15.27
CA ASN A 126 33.83 51.54 14.64
C ASN A 126 34.74 50.67 13.77
N TYR A 127 34.87 50.95 12.48
CA TYR A 127 35.70 50.14 11.58
C TYR A 127 36.12 50.88 10.31
N THR A 128 37.17 50.39 9.67
CA THR A 128 37.64 50.92 8.37
C THR A 128 37.24 49.97 7.25
N VAL A 129 36.72 50.50 6.13
CA VAL A 129 36.45 49.71 4.92
C VAL A 129 37.78 49.30 4.27
N ASN A 130 37.85 48.07 3.75
CA ASN A 130 39.06 47.59 3.09
C ASN A 130 39.33 48.37 1.80
N ARG A 131 40.49 49.03 1.74
CA ARG A 131 40.92 49.88 0.62
C ARG A 131 41.38 49.13 -0.62
N HIS A 132 41.43 47.80 -0.61
CA HIS A 132 41.92 47.03 -1.75
C HIS A 132 40.82 46.37 -2.57
N THR A 133 39.60 46.35 -2.05
CA THR A 133 38.52 45.53 -2.58
C THR A 133 37.25 46.37 -2.72
N ILE A 134 36.53 46.15 -3.81
CA ILE A 134 35.29 46.83 -4.16
C ILE A 134 34.17 45.80 -4.10
N ASP A 135 33.09 46.10 -3.37
CA ASP A 135 31.87 45.30 -3.38
C ASP A 135 31.08 45.58 -4.66
N ILE A 136 31.03 44.58 -5.53
CA ILE A 136 30.27 44.60 -6.78
C ILE A 136 29.05 43.67 -6.71
N SER A 137 28.68 43.15 -5.52
CA SER A 137 27.54 42.24 -5.35
C SER A 137 26.20 42.86 -5.75
N GLY A 138 26.11 44.19 -5.82
CA GLY A 138 24.95 44.91 -6.36
C GLY A 138 24.76 44.79 -7.88
N LEU A 139 25.75 44.27 -8.62
CA LEU A 139 25.63 43.98 -10.06
C LEU A 139 24.93 42.64 -10.26
N THR A 140 23.62 42.62 -10.06
CA THR A 140 22.81 41.38 -10.13
C THR A 140 22.77 40.75 -11.52
N ASP A 141 23.12 41.49 -12.56
CA ASP A 141 23.21 41.01 -13.94
C ASP A 141 24.63 40.61 -14.36
N LEU A 142 25.63 40.66 -13.47
CA LEU A 142 27.02 40.37 -13.81
C LEU A 142 27.25 38.94 -14.32
N ILE A 143 27.79 38.84 -15.53
CA ILE A 143 28.36 37.60 -16.10
C ILE A 143 29.86 37.55 -15.83
N ARG A 144 30.56 38.63 -16.18
CA ARG A 144 32.01 38.79 -15.94
C ARG A 144 32.40 40.25 -15.97
N VAL A 145 33.47 40.59 -15.24
CA VAL A 145 34.13 41.89 -15.39
C VAL A 145 35.05 41.82 -16.61
N ALA A 146 34.92 42.80 -17.52
CA ALA A 146 35.72 42.88 -18.74
C ALA A 146 37.01 43.66 -18.51
N ARG A 147 36.92 44.80 -17.82
CA ARG A 147 38.06 45.67 -17.49
C ARG A 147 37.68 46.61 -16.35
N VAL A 148 38.69 47.11 -15.64
CA VAL A 148 38.50 48.08 -14.55
C VAL A 148 39.39 49.27 -14.82
N GLU A 149 38.81 50.46 -14.90
CA GLU A 149 39.55 51.72 -15.05
C GLU A 149 39.72 52.37 -13.69
N TYR A 150 40.98 52.57 -13.29
CA TYR A 150 41.32 53.24 -12.05
C TYR A 150 42.67 53.95 -12.15
N PRO A 151 42.75 55.24 -11.75
CA PRO A 151 41.62 56.10 -11.45
C PRO A 151 40.85 56.49 -12.72
N LEU A 152 39.53 56.64 -12.61
CA LEU A 152 38.65 57.02 -13.72
C LEU A 152 38.96 58.42 -14.26
N GLY A 153 38.95 58.59 -15.59
CA GLY A 153 39.01 59.91 -16.24
C GLY A 153 40.41 60.36 -16.68
N ASN A 154 41.43 59.53 -16.47
CA ASN A 154 42.76 59.80 -16.99
C ASN A 154 42.81 59.68 -18.52
N VAL A 155 43.64 60.52 -19.16
CA VAL A 155 43.95 60.43 -20.59
C VAL A 155 45.47 60.32 -20.77
N PRO A 156 45.99 59.20 -21.32
CA PRO A 156 45.26 58.00 -21.76
C PRO A 156 44.62 57.22 -20.61
N GLN A 157 43.59 56.43 -20.91
CA GLN A 157 42.91 55.59 -19.92
C GLN A 157 43.87 54.54 -19.35
N HIS A 158 43.79 54.29 -18.04
CA HIS A 158 44.56 53.26 -17.36
C HIS A 158 43.65 52.15 -16.87
N PHE A 159 43.95 50.91 -17.25
CA PHE A 159 43.21 49.74 -16.80
C PHE A 159 44.01 48.97 -15.76
N ALA A 160 43.41 48.80 -14.58
CA ALA A 160 44.01 48.06 -13.47
C ALA A 160 43.83 46.56 -13.66
N THR A 161 44.80 45.77 -13.18
CA THR A 161 44.62 44.31 -13.05
C THR A 161 43.81 44.02 -11.80
N PHE A 162 42.93 43.03 -11.90
CA PHE A 162 42.01 42.70 -10.81
C PHE A 162 41.88 41.18 -10.64
N GLU A 163 41.45 40.80 -9.45
CA GLU A 163 41.00 39.46 -9.11
C GLU A 163 39.53 39.54 -8.65
N LEU A 164 38.74 38.54 -9.04
CA LEU A 164 37.33 38.45 -8.70
C LEU A 164 37.12 37.27 -7.76
N PHE A 165 36.51 37.50 -6.60
CA PHE A 165 36.13 36.44 -5.68
C PHE A 165 34.74 36.71 -5.11
N GLY A 166 33.77 35.86 -5.45
CA GLY A 166 32.36 36.09 -5.09
C GLY A 166 31.86 37.43 -5.66
N GLY A 167 31.28 38.27 -4.77
CA GLY A 167 30.82 39.62 -5.11
C GLY A 167 31.89 40.70 -4.97
N PHE A 168 33.17 40.33 -4.83
CA PHE A 168 34.25 41.25 -4.52
C PHE A 168 35.28 41.33 -5.65
N LEU A 169 35.72 42.55 -5.93
CA LEU A 169 36.75 42.87 -6.91
C LEU A 169 37.96 43.47 -6.21
N THR A 170 39.08 42.76 -6.22
CA THR A 170 40.34 43.21 -5.60
C THR A 170 41.31 43.69 -6.66
N LEU A 171 41.87 44.90 -6.49
CA LEU A 171 42.88 45.42 -7.41
C LEU A 171 44.28 44.93 -7.02
N THR A 172 44.96 44.25 -7.94
CA THR A 172 46.21 43.51 -7.66
C THR A 172 47.47 44.22 -8.13
N ARG A 173 47.39 45.17 -9.06
CA ARG A 173 48.56 45.95 -9.47
C ARG A 173 48.16 47.27 -10.12
N HIS A 174 48.91 48.32 -9.81
CA HIS A 174 48.82 49.57 -10.55
C HIS A 174 49.62 49.46 -11.86
N PRO A 175 49.04 49.76 -13.04
CA PRO A 175 49.68 49.49 -14.34
C PRO A 175 50.93 50.33 -14.59
N ASN A 176 51.07 51.49 -13.94
CA ASN A 176 52.15 52.45 -14.22
C ASN A 176 53.26 52.48 -13.17
N ASP A 177 53.22 51.59 -12.18
CA ASP A 177 54.29 51.50 -11.19
C ASP A 177 54.85 50.07 -11.16
N PRO A 178 55.90 49.79 -11.95
CA PRO A 178 56.54 48.48 -11.93
C PRO A 178 57.24 48.18 -10.60
N GLN A 179 57.42 49.17 -9.73
CA GLN A 179 57.97 49.04 -8.37
C GLN A 179 56.90 49.04 -7.27
N SER A 180 55.62 49.29 -7.59
CA SER A 180 54.57 49.23 -6.57
C SER A 180 54.44 47.81 -6.04
N GLU A 181 54.29 47.69 -4.72
CA GLU A 181 53.96 46.44 -4.05
C GLU A 181 52.79 45.72 -4.75
N PRO A 182 52.71 44.38 -4.65
CA PRO A 182 51.67 43.56 -5.28
C PRO A 182 50.23 43.86 -4.82
N GLN A 183 50.02 44.90 -4.01
CA GLN A 183 48.73 45.43 -3.64
C GLN A 183 48.90 46.92 -3.30
N HIS A 184 48.13 47.81 -3.92
CA HIS A 184 48.17 49.25 -3.64
C HIS A 184 46.84 49.67 -3.03
N GLU A 185 46.85 50.34 -1.86
CA GLU A 185 45.64 50.89 -1.25
C GLU A 185 44.99 51.89 -2.21
N LEU A 186 43.68 51.77 -2.42
CA LEU A 186 42.95 52.71 -3.27
C LEU A 186 42.77 54.04 -2.55
N GLY A 187 42.83 55.12 -3.32
CA GLY A 187 42.71 56.48 -2.82
C GLY A 187 41.28 56.79 -2.45
N ASP A 188 41.11 57.49 -1.34
CA ASP A 188 39.81 57.94 -0.88
C ASP A 188 39.19 58.97 -1.83
N THR A 189 37.86 58.98 -1.95
CA THR A 189 37.05 59.81 -2.86
C THR A 189 37.41 59.68 -4.35
N ARG A 190 38.11 58.61 -4.74
CA ARG A 190 38.43 58.33 -6.14
C ARG A 190 37.30 57.55 -6.81
N HIS A 191 37.20 57.67 -8.13
CA HIS A 191 36.20 56.96 -8.92
C HIS A 191 36.84 55.77 -9.64
N VAL A 192 36.12 54.64 -9.64
CA VAL A 192 36.44 53.43 -10.38
C VAL A 192 35.32 53.16 -11.36
N ALA A 193 35.66 52.91 -12.63
CA ALA A 193 34.68 52.37 -13.58
C ALA A 193 34.92 50.87 -13.78
N VAL A 194 33.92 50.07 -13.46
CA VAL A 194 33.88 48.64 -13.73
C VAL A 194 33.12 48.44 -15.03
N TYR A 195 33.83 48.03 -16.07
CA TYR A 195 33.23 47.62 -17.34
C TYR A 195 32.94 46.13 -17.25
N TYR A 196 31.70 45.74 -17.45
CA TYR A 196 31.27 44.37 -17.24
C TYR A 196 30.26 43.91 -18.28
N ASN A 197 30.17 42.59 -18.39
CA ASN A 197 29.24 41.89 -19.25
C ASN A 197 28.03 41.53 -18.42
N GLY A 198 26.86 42.04 -18.77
CA GLY A 198 25.60 41.82 -18.09
C GLY A 198 24.67 40.85 -18.84
N TYR A 199 23.80 40.17 -18.10
CA TYR A 199 22.70 39.40 -18.68
C TYR A 199 21.69 40.30 -19.39
N HIS A 200 21.17 39.81 -20.51
CA HIS A 200 19.94 40.33 -21.07
C HIS A 200 18.77 39.93 -20.18
N THR A 201 17.78 40.81 -20.08
CA THR A 201 16.58 40.58 -19.28
C THR A 201 15.34 40.86 -20.13
N PRO A 202 14.43 39.89 -20.27
CA PRO A 202 13.11 40.19 -20.79
C PRO A 202 12.35 41.01 -19.72
N SER A 203 11.50 41.93 -20.17
CA SER A 203 10.67 42.76 -19.28
C SER A 203 9.19 42.53 -19.55
N THR A 204 8.37 42.68 -18.52
CA THR A 204 6.91 42.56 -18.58
C THR A 204 6.23 43.83 -19.08
N ALA A 205 6.84 45.00 -18.84
CA ALA A 205 6.24 46.30 -19.13
C ALA A 205 6.90 47.04 -20.29
N THR A 206 8.15 46.69 -20.62
CA THR A 206 8.96 47.37 -21.64
C THR A 206 9.67 46.35 -22.52
N ALA A 207 10.16 46.79 -23.68
CA ALA A 207 11.05 45.96 -24.47
C ALA A 207 12.23 45.49 -23.62
N GLY A 208 12.59 44.21 -23.74
CA GLY A 208 13.75 43.64 -23.09
C GLY A 208 15.06 44.36 -23.48
N THR A 209 16.14 43.99 -22.82
CA THR A 209 17.44 44.67 -23.02
C THR A 209 18.23 44.12 -24.21
N ALA A 210 17.75 43.07 -24.86
CA ALA A 210 18.33 42.54 -26.09
C ALA A 210 17.96 43.44 -27.28
N PRO A 211 18.90 43.74 -28.20
CA PRO A 211 18.59 44.41 -29.45
C PRO A 211 17.50 43.70 -30.25
N LEU A 212 16.62 44.46 -30.91
CA LEU A 212 15.44 43.92 -31.62
C LEU A 212 15.77 42.86 -32.68
N PHE A 213 16.95 42.91 -33.30
CA PHE A 213 17.34 41.93 -34.30
C PHE A 213 17.64 40.53 -33.70
N TYR A 214 17.77 40.41 -32.38
CA TYR A 214 17.84 39.13 -31.67
C TYR A 214 16.47 38.58 -31.28
N ASP A 215 15.37 39.32 -31.45
CA ASP A 215 14.05 38.88 -31.03
C ASP A 215 13.65 37.56 -31.73
N GLU A 216 13.89 37.43 -33.04
CA GLU A 216 13.60 36.18 -33.78
C GLU A 216 14.47 35.00 -33.31
N ILE A 217 15.74 35.27 -32.98
CA ILE A 217 16.67 34.26 -32.46
C ILE A 217 16.21 33.79 -31.08
N LEU A 218 15.76 34.72 -30.22
CA LEU A 218 15.18 34.40 -28.91
C LEU A 218 13.85 33.64 -29.03
N VAL A 219 13.01 33.94 -30.02
CA VAL A 219 11.80 33.15 -30.30
C VAL A 219 12.17 31.71 -30.68
N LYS A 220 13.15 31.51 -31.57
CA LYS A 220 13.65 30.15 -31.93
C LYS A 220 14.21 29.41 -30.70
N GLY A 221 15.01 30.07 -29.87
CA GLY A 221 15.53 29.49 -28.64
C GLY A 221 14.41 29.15 -27.63
N GLY A 222 13.45 30.05 -27.46
CA GLY A 222 12.29 29.85 -26.59
C GLY A 222 11.38 28.73 -27.09
N GLU A 223 11.22 28.57 -28.40
CA GLU A 223 10.54 27.42 -29.01
C GLU A 223 11.27 26.12 -28.67
N ALA A 224 12.59 26.05 -28.91
CA ALA A 224 13.41 24.88 -28.61
C ALA A 224 13.30 24.45 -27.14
N TYR A 225 13.48 25.40 -26.21
CA TYR A 225 13.38 25.12 -24.78
C TYR A 225 11.96 24.78 -24.33
N SER A 226 10.92 25.28 -25.00
CA SER A 226 9.54 24.90 -24.69
C SER A 226 9.27 23.42 -24.96
N TRP A 227 9.83 22.87 -26.05
CA TRP A 227 9.76 21.44 -26.33
C TRP A 227 10.48 20.59 -25.28
N LEU A 228 11.70 21.00 -24.90
CA LEU A 228 12.50 20.29 -23.89
C LEU A 228 11.83 20.30 -22.50
N ILE A 229 11.33 21.46 -22.07
CA ILE A 229 10.60 21.59 -20.81
C ILE A 229 9.35 20.72 -20.83
N ARG A 230 8.60 20.72 -21.93
CA ARG A 230 7.39 19.91 -22.04
C ARG A 230 7.68 18.41 -22.03
N ALA A 231 8.77 17.97 -22.65
CA ALA A 231 9.23 16.59 -22.55
C ALA A 231 9.47 16.17 -21.09
N ALA A 232 10.17 17.00 -20.31
CA ALA A 232 10.40 16.75 -18.89
C ALA A 232 9.10 16.71 -18.07
N VAL A 233 8.11 17.55 -18.38
CA VAL A 233 6.79 17.53 -17.73
C VAL A 233 6.03 16.24 -18.04
N LEU A 234 6.07 15.76 -19.28
CA LEU A 234 5.47 14.49 -19.67
C LEU A 234 6.15 13.29 -19.00
N GLU A 235 7.48 13.31 -18.87
CA GLU A 235 8.22 12.27 -18.13
C GLU A 235 7.82 12.20 -16.66
N HIS A 236 7.71 13.36 -16.00
CA HIS A 236 7.27 13.41 -14.61
C HIS A 236 5.81 12.96 -14.46
N SER A 237 4.93 13.33 -15.40
CA SER A 237 3.55 12.83 -15.44
C SER A 237 3.52 11.31 -15.60
N ALA A 238 4.30 10.76 -16.53
CA ALA A 238 4.37 9.33 -16.77
C ALA A 238 4.85 8.57 -15.52
N GLN A 239 5.86 9.09 -14.82
CA GLN A 239 6.31 8.56 -13.53
C GLN A 239 5.15 8.51 -12.52
N ALA A 240 4.42 9.61 -12.34
CA ALA A 240 3.27 9.65 -11.42
C ALA A 240 2.16 8.65 -11.81
N ARG A 241 1.96 8.39 -13.10
CA ARG A 241 1.05 7.33 -13.58
C ARG A 241 1.53 5.95 -13.19
N PHE A 242 2.81 5.64 -13.38
CA PHE A 242 3.38 4.35 -12.98
C PHE A 242 3.34 4.15 -11.45
N GLU A 243 3.61 5.19 -10.67
CA GLU A 243 3.49 5.15 -9.21
C GLU A 243 2.04 4.87 -8.76
N SER A 244 1.05 5.44 -9.47
CA SER A 244 -0.37 5.16 -9.23
C SER A 244 -0.70 3.69 -9.52
N ALA A 245 -0.21 3.15 -10.64
CA ALA A 245 -0.37 1.73 -10.98
C ALA A 245 0.25 0.80 -9.92
N VAL A 246 1.45 1.12 -9.43
CA VAL A 246 2.12 0.35 -8.37
C VAL A 246 1.32 0.41 -7.07
N THR A 247 0.78 1.57 -6.71
CA THR A 247 -0.04 1.75 -5.51
C THR A 247 -1.30 0.88 -5.55
N ILE A 248 -1.98 0.84 -6.70
CA ILE A 248 -3.17 0.00 -6.93
C ILE A 248 -2.82 -1.48 -6.86
N LEU A 249 -1.75 -1.92 -7.53
CA LEU A 249 -1.31 -3.31 -7.47
C LEU A 249 -0.78 -3.72 -6.10
N GLY A 250 -0.31 -2.76 -5.30
CA GLY A 250 0.19 -2.97 -3.95
C GLY A 250 -0.90 -3.16 -2.89
N THR A 251 -2.19 -3.07 -3.23
CA THR A 251 -3.28 -3.28 -2.25
C THR A 251 -3.38 -4.76 -1.87
N THR A 252 -2.66 -5.15 -0.82
CA THR A 252 -2.60 -6.54 -0.32
C THR A 252 -3.87 -7.02 0.35
N ILE A 253 -4.74 -6.09 0.77
CA ILE A 253 -5.96 -6.37 1.56
C ILE A 253 -6.85 -7.40 0.83
N ASN A 254 -7.04 -7.26 -0.48
CA ASN A 254 -7.92 -8.16 -1.24
C ASN A 254 -7.30 -9.54 -1.46
N HIS A 255 -5.98 -9.63 -1.63
CA HIS A 255 -5.28 -10.92 -1.78
C HIS A 255 -5.30 -11.74 -0.50
N THR A 256 -5.04 -11.10 0.65
CA THR A 256 -5.10 -11.77 1.95
C THR A 256 -6.54 -12.20 2.26
N ALA A 257 -7.53 -11.34 2.01
CA ALA A 257 -8.94 -11.67 2.25
C ALA A 257 -9.44 -12.82 1.35
N ALA A 258 -9.08 -12.83 0.07
CA ALA A 258 -9.36 -13.95 -0.84
C ALA A 258 -8.76 -15.27 -0.34
N THR A 259 -7.48 -15.23 0.05
CA THR A 259 -6.76 -16.40 0.59
C THR A 259 -7.42 -16.93 1.85
N THR A 260 -7.78 -16.04 2.78
CA THR A 260 -8.47 -16.40 4.03
C THR A 260 -9.85 -17.00 3.76
N ALA A 261 -10.64 -16.43 2.84
CA ALA A 261 -11.95 -16.96 2.46
C ALA A 261 -11.84 -18.36 1.85
N LEU A 262 -10.90 -18.57 0.93
CA LEU A 262 -10.69 -19.89 0.32
C LEU A 262 -10.21 -20.93 1.34
N ALA A 263 -9.33 -20.55 2.27
CA ALA A 263 -8.88 -21.42 3.36
C ALA A 263 -10.06 -21.82 4.27
N ALA A 264 -10.91 -20.86 4.66
CA ALA A 264 -12.11 -21.14 5.46
C ALA A 264 -13.09 -22.08 4.73
N GLY A 265 -13.30 -21.87 3.43
CA GLY A 265 -14.10 -22.77 2.59
C GLY A 265 -13.53 -24.19 2.53
N SER A 266 -12.21 -24.32 2.37
CA SER A 266 -11.53 -25.62 2.38
C SER A 266 -11.66 -26.33 3.73
N THR A 267 -11.57 -25.59 4.85
CA THR A 267 -11.76 -26.17 6.19
C THR A 267 -13.20 -26.67 6.38
N ALA A 268 -14.20 -25.90 5.97
CA ALA A 268 -15.61 -26.32 6.04
C ALA A 268 -15.88 -27.56 5.17
N ALA A 269 -15.33 -27.62 3.95
CA ALA A 269 -15.44 -28.79 3.08
C ALA A 269 -14.79 -30.05 3.69
N ALA A 270 -13.64 -29.89 4.35
CA ALA A 270 -12.97 -30.99 5.07
C ALA A 270 -13.77 -31.46 6.30
N ALA A 271 -14.41 -30.54 7.02
CA ALA A 271 -15.32 -30.86 8.13
C ALA A 271 -16.51 -31.68 7.63
N ALA A 272 -17.18 -31.25 6.56
CA ALA A 272 -18.28 -32.00 5.95
C ALA A 272 -17.88 -33.43 5.56
N THR A 273 -16.69 -33.59 4.98
CA THR A 273 -16.13 -34.90 4.60
C THR A 273 -15.91 -35.79 5.82
N THR A 274 -15.39 -35.22 6.91
CA THR A 274 -15.17 -35.93 8.18
C THR A 274 -16.49 -36.39 8.80
N THR A 275 -17.51 -35.53 8.81
CA THR A 275 -18.84 -35.86 9.32
C THR A 275 -19.50 -36.98 8.52
N LEU A 276 -19.40 -36.95 7.18
CA LEU A 276 -19.89 -38.04 6.33
C LEU A 276 -19.12 -39.35 6.54
N ALA A 277 -17.81 -39.26 6.81
CA ALA A 277 -17.01 -40.45 7.12
C ALA A 277 -17.47 -41.16 8.40
N LEU A 278 -18.05 -40.44 9.38
CA LEU A 278 -18.64 -41.05 10.59
C LEU A 278 -19.79 -42.01 10.26
N ILE A 279 -20.58 -41.74 9.21
CA ILE A 279 -21.63 -42.66 8.76
C ILE A 279 -21.03 -44.00 8.35
N ALA A 280 -19.87 -43.97 7.69
CA ALA A 280 -19.15 -45.17 7.27
C ALA A 280 -18.38 -45.84 8.41
N SER A 281 -17.73 -45.08 9.29
CA SER A 281 -16.88 -45.63 10.36
C SER A 281 -17.66 -46.18 11.55
N ASP A 282 -18.76 -45.54 11.94
CA ASP A 282 -19.57 -45.99 13.09
C ASP A 282 -20.39 -47.25 12.77
N ASN A 283 -20.25 -47.78 11.54
CA ASN A 283 -21.00 -48.94 11.08
C ASN A 283 -22.49 -48.76 11.35
N VAL A 284 -23.01 -47.53 11.30
CA VAL A 284 -24.37 -47.21 11.74
C VAL A 284 -25.38 -48.02 10.94
N HIS A 285 -25.11 -48.17 9.64
CA HIS A 285 -25.84 -49.05 8.74
C HIS A 285 -25.73 -50.52 9.15
N ALA A 286 -24.52 -51.06 9.34
CA ALA A 286 -24.33 -52.45 9.74
C ALA A 286 -24.97 -52.77 11.10
N GLY A 287 -24.95 -51.83 12.05
CA GLY A 287 -25.61 -51.95 13.35
C GLY A 287 -27.13 -51.91 13.25
N ALA A 288 -27.70 -51.03 12.42
CA ALA A 288 -29.14 -51.00 12.16
C ALA A 288 -29.60 -52.28 11.44
N GLU A 289 -28.84 -52.76 10.47
CA GLU A 289 -29.08 -54.02 9.77
C GLU A 289 -29.00 -55.22 10.72
N THR A 290 -28.02 -55.25 11.62
CA THR A 290 -27.89 -56.27 12.67
C THR A 290 -29.12 -56.27 13.60
N ALA A 291 -29.58 -55.10 14.03
CA ALA A 291 -30.77 -54.98 14.87
C ALA A 291 -32.05 -55.45 14.13
N LEU A 292 -32.21 -55.07 12.86
CA LEU A 292 -33.31 -55.54 12.01
C LEU A 292 -33.29 -57.05 11.80
N ASN A 293 -32.10 -57.65 11.57
CA ASN A 293 -31.95 -59.09 11.44
C ASN A 293 -32.32 -59.82 12.73
N LYS A 294 -31.95 -59.29 13.91
CA LYS A 294 -32.38 -59.83 15.21
C LYS A 294 -33.90 -59.74 15.39
N ALA A 295 -34.51 -58.59 15.07
CA ALA A 295 -35.96 -58.44 15.10
C ALA A 295 -36.67 -59.44 14.17
N LYS A 296 -36.09 -59.69 12.99
CA LYS A 296 -36.59 -60.71 12.06
C LYS A 296 -36.51 -62.12 12.66
N THR A 297 -35.40 -62.50 13.28
CA THR A 297 -35.26 -63.79 13.95
C THR A 297 -36.35 -64.01 15.00
N GLU A 298 -36.62 -63.00 15.84
CA GLU A 298 -37.67 -63.07 16.86
C GLU A 298 -39.08 -63.18 16.23
N LEU A 299 -39.33 -62.50 15.11
CA LEU A 299 -40.61 -62.61 14.39
C LEU A 299 -40.79 -64.00 13.76
N ASP A 300 -39.70 -64.58 13.25
CA ASP A 300 -39.72 -65.94 12.69
C ASP A 300 -40.06 -66.97 13.80
N LEU A 301 -39.59 -66.76 15.04
CA LEU A 301 -39.99 -67.58 16.21
C LEU A 301 -41.49 -67.46 16.54
N ILE A 302 -42.05 -66.24 16.52
CA ILE A 302 -43.51 -66.04 16.68
C ILE A 302 -44.30 -66.74 15.58
N THR A 303 -43.80 -66.68 14.34
CA THR A 303 -44.45 -67.32 13.20
C THR A 303 -44.44 -68.84 13.36
N ALA A 304 -43.32 -69.42 13.83
CA ALA A 304 -43.19 -70.85 14.12
C ALA A 304 -44.15 -71.31 15.25
N LEU A 305 -44.40 -70.48 16.27
CA LEU A 305 -45.43 -70.70 17.28
C LEU A 305 -46.84 -70.77 16.65
N SER A 306 -47.13 -69.92 15.66
CA SER A 306 -48.46 -69.82 15.04
C SER A 306 -48.80 -70.93 14.02
N THR A 307 -47.80 -71.49 13.35
CA THR A 307 -47.98 -72.58 12.37
C THR A 307 -48.13 -73.96 13.05
N GLY A 308 -48.12 -74.00 14.38
CA GLY A 308 -48.33 -75.22 15.16
C GLY A 308 -47.16 -76.19 15.12
N ASN A 309 -46.00 -75.80 14.60
CA ASN A 309 -44.85 -76.70 14.52
C ASN A 309 -44.30 -77.02 15.92
N GLU A 310 -44.33 -76.08 16.87
CA GLU A 310 -44.05 -76.37 18.30
C GLU A 310 -45.18 -77.13 19.02
N LEU A 311 -46.42 -77.08 18.51
CA LEU A 311 -47.52 -77.92 19.01
C LEU A 311 -47.32 -79.39 18.60
N TYR A 312 -46.62 -79.62 17.48
CA TYR A 312 -46.24 -80.95 17.02
C TYR A 312 -44.85 -81.40 17.52
N ASP A 313 -43.96 -80.46 17.88
CA ASP A 313 -42.63 -80.72 18.46
C ASP A 313 -42.63 -80.79 19.99
N ALA A 314 -43.79 -80.96 20.63
CA ALA A 314 -43.82 -81.53 21.98
C ALA A 314 -43.10 -82.91 22.04
N ILE A 315 -42.87 -83.56 20.90
CA ILE A 315 -42.08 -84.80 20.80
C ILE A 315 -40.55 -84.53 20.85
N ASN A 316 -40.05 -83.34 20.54
CA ASN A 316 -38.61 -83.03 20.50
C ASN A 316 -38.24 -81.69 21.19
N VAL A 317 -38.77 -81.45 22.38
CA VAL A 317 -38.16 -80.47 23.30
C VAL A 317 -36.99 -81.15 24.03
N GLU A 318 -35.86 -81.30 23.34
CA GLU A 318 -34.56 -81.32 24.01
C GLU A 318 -34.23 -79.86 24.38
N ASP A 319 -33.89 -79.62 25.65
CA ASP A 319 -33.56 -78.31 26.22
C ASP A 319 -34.71 -77.31 26.44
N CYS A 320 -35.47 -77.52 27.51
CA CYS A 320 -35.35 -76.73 28.75
C CYS A 320 -36.33 -77.31 29.80
N ASP A 321 -35.75 -77.92 30.84
CA ASP A 321 -36.39 -78.50 32.02
C ASP A 321 -36.90 -79.95 31.87
N SER A 322 -36.41 -80.83 32.75
CA SER A 322 -36.64 -82.27 32.75
C SER A 322 -38.01 -82.69 33.30
N GLN A 323 -38.97 -81.75 33.29
CA GLN A 323 -40.35 -81.96 33.75
C GLN A 323 -41.35 -81.59 32.64
N ASN A 324 -41.08 -82.04 31.42
CA ASN A 324 -41.86 -81.79 30.22
C ASN A 324 -43.28 -82.43 30.32
N GLU A 325 -44.23 -81.70 30.93
CA GLU A 325 -45.60 -82.16 31.18
C GLU A 325 -46.44 -82.32 29.90
N GLY A 326 -46.10 -81.63 28.80
CA GLY A 326 -46.93 -81.59 27.59
C GLY A 326 -46.96 -82.90 26.79
N ALA A 327 -45.80 -83.52 26.57
CA ALA A 327 -45.67 -84.78 25.83
C ALA A 327 -46.19 -85.99 26.63
N ILE A 328 -45.93 -85.98 27.94
CA ILE A 328 -46.44 -86.99 28.87
C ILE A 328 -47.98 -86.92 28.90
N PHE A 329 -48.55 -85.73 28.81
CA PHE A 329 -50.00 -85.55 28.88
C PHE A 329 -50.77 -86.00 27.63
N LEU A 330 -50.23 -85.91 26.41
CA LEU A 330 -50.96 -86.41 25.24
C LEU A 330 -50.88 -87.93 25.12
N SER A 331 -49.69 -88.53 25.19
CA SER A 331 -49.50 -89.93 24.75
C SER A 331 -49.07 -90.91 25.84
N THR A 332 -48.57 -90.45 26.99
CA THR A 332 -47.86 -91.33 27.93
C THR A 332 -48.50 -91.33 29.30
N ALA A 333 -49.48 -92.20 29.50
CA ALA A 333 -50.04 -92.44 30.82
C ALA A 333 -48.96 -93.01 31.74
N THR A 334 -48.54 -92.24 32.75
CA THR A 334 -47.80 -92.80 33.89
C THR A 334 -48.80 -93.37 34.89
N ALA A 335 -48.33 -94.26 35.79
CA ALA A 335 -49.20 -95.02 36.69
C ALA A 335 -50.13 -94.14 37.56
N ASP A 336 -49.82 -92.85 37.73
CA ASP A 336 -50.56 -91.91 38.58
C ASP A 336 -51.13 -90.68 37.82
N ALA A 337 -50.96 -90.56 36.50
CA ALA A 337 -51.49 -89.44 35.71
C ALA A 337 -52.08 -89.91 34.37
N ILE A 338 -53.38 -89.69 34.19
CA ILE A 338 -54.12 -90.11 33.00
C ILE A 338 -53.80 -89.14 31.84
N SER A 339 -53.20 -89.62 30.76
CA SER A 339 -52.99 -88.84 29.53
C SER A 339 -54.33 -88.53 28.86
N ALA A 340 -54.46 -87.43 28.11
CA ALA A 340 -55.69 -87.03 27.43
C ALA A 340 -56.21 -88.11 26.47
N GLU A 341 -55.31 -88.80 25.76
CA GLU A 341 -55.66 -89.93 24.88
C GLU A 341 -56.14 -91.15 25.67
N SER A 342 -55.50 -91.46 26.80
CA SER A 342 -55.94 -92.50 27.74
C SER A 342 -57.28 -92.13 28.39
N TYR A 343 -57.52 -90.85 28.68
CA TYR A 343 -58.77 -90.35 29.26
C TYR A 343 -59.94 -90.43 28.27
N LEU A 344 -59.71 -90.14 26.99
CA LEU A 344 -60.72 -90.31 25.92
C LEU A 344 -61.02 -91.80 25.70
N THR A 345 -60.00 -92.63 25.62
CA THR A 345 -60.14 -94.09 25.40
C THR A 345 -60.77 -94.80 26.61
N ALA A 346 -60.37 -94.43 27.83
CA ALA A 346 -60.96 -94.92 29.07
C ALA A 346 -62.33 -94.29 29.36
N GLY A 347 -62.58 -93.07 28.89
CA GLY A 347 -63.87 -92.40 28.93
C GLY A 347 -64.90 -93.16 28.11
N ASP A 348 -64.57 -93.55 26.87
CA ASP A 348 -65.41 -94.42 26.03
C ASP A 348 -65.67 -95.78 26.71
N ALA A 349 -64.67 -96.36 27.37
CA ALA A 349 -64.83 -97.60 28.15
C ALA A 349 -65.71 -97.42 29.41
N LYS A 350 -65.60 -96.29 30.12
CA LYS A 350 -66.39 -95.96 31.32
C LYS A 350 -67.84 -95.58 30.98
N ILE A 351 -68.08 -94.87 29.88
CA ILE A 351 -69.43 -94.59 29.34
C ILE A 351 -70.17 -95.89 29.04
N ASN A 352 -69.46 -96.89 28.51
CA ASN A 352 -70.02 -98.22 28.28
C ASN A 352 -70.33 -98.99 29.59
N LEU A 353 -69.60 -98.76 30.69
CA LEU A 353 -69.87 -99.35 32.00
C LEU A 353 -71.02 -98.66 32.77
N VAL A 354 -71.21 -97.35 32.60
CA VAL A 354 -72.34 -96.59 33.18
C VAL A 354 -73.70 -97.12 32.69
N ASN A 355 -73.75 -97.71 31.48
CA ASN A 355 -74.94 -98.39 30.97
C ASN A 355 -75.29 -99.71 31.68
N LEU A 356 -74.44 -100.23 32.58
CA LEU A 356 -74.65 -101.47 33.34
C LEU A 356 -75.08 -101.30 34.81
N GLY A 357 -75.31 -100.07 35.30
CA GLY A 357 -76.06 -99.85 36.54
C GLY A 357 -75.28 -99.68 37.86
N ASP A 358 -73.98 -99.36 37.83
CA ASP A 358 -73.25 -98.94 39.03
C ASP A 358 -72.90 -97.44 39.02
N GLU A 359 -73.20 -96.76 40.14
CA GLU A 359 -72.63 -95.47 40.60
C GLU A 359 -72.43 -94.32 39.58
N VAL A 360 -73.43 -94.11 38.71
CA VAL A 360 -73.48 -93.12 37.62
C VAL A 360 -73.04 -91.69 38.02
N ALA A 361 -73.42 -91.23 39.21
CA ALA A 361 -73.14 -89.86 39.65
C ALA A 361 -71.64 -89.65 39.95
N ARG A 362 -70.95 -90.65 40.52
CA ARG A 362 -69.53 -90.54 40.88
C ARG A 362 -68.64 -90.58 39.63
N LEU A 363 -68.96 -91.47 38.69
CA LEU A 363 -68.20 -91.60 37.43
C LEU A 363 -68.33 -90.36 36.53
N ASN A 364 -69.53 -89.75 36.46
CA ASN A 364 -69.72 -88.48 35.75
C ASN A 364 -68.98 -87.31 36.42
N LEU A 365 -68.89 -87.29 37.75
CA LEU A 365 -68.13 -86.28 38.48
C LEU A 365 -66.61 -86.45 38.25
N GLU A 366 -66.08 -87.67 38.27
CA GLU A 366 -64.68 -87.95 37.92
C GLU A 366 -64.37 -87.53 36.48
N TYR A 367 -65.27 -87.82 35.54
CA TYR A 367 -65.13 -87.40 34.15
C TYR A 367 -65.13 -85.87 34.00
N ALA A 368 -66.07 -85.19 34.66
CA ALA A 368 -66.16 -83.72 34.64
C ALA A 368 -64.91 -83.06 35.27
N ASN A 369 -64.39 -83.61 36.36
CA ASN A 369 -63.16 -83.15 37.00
C ASN A 369 -61.92 -83.39 36.11
N GLY A 370 -61.85 -84.54 35.43
CA GLY A 370 -60.80 -84.83 34.46
C GLY A 370 -60.83 -83.88 33.26
N ALA A 371 -62.00 -83.66 32.67
CA ALA A 371 -62.21 -82.72 31.58
C ALA A 371 -61.90 -81.26 31.99
N GLY A 372 -62.26 -80.88 33.22
CA GLY A 372 -61.90 -79.58 33.81
C GLY A 372 -60.40 -79.39 33.94
N ALA A 373 -59.69 -80.38 34.50
CA ALA A 373 -58.24 -80.35 34.63
C ALA A 373 -57.51 -80.30 33.26
N ILE A 374 -58.04 -81.01 32.24
CA ILE A 374 -57.54 -80.92 30.86
C ILE A 374 -57.75 -79.51 30.31
N ASN A 375 -58.92 -78.91 30.51
CA ASN A 375 -59.22 -77.56 30.04
C ASN A 375 -58.36 -76.49 30.73
N ASP A 376 -58.19 -76.57 32.04
CA ASP A 376 -57.37 -75.63 32.81
C ASP A 376 -55.90 -75.72 32.40
N ARG A 377 -55.37 -76.93 32.17
CA ARG A 377 -54.01 -77.11 31.62
C ARG A 377 -53.87 -76.57 30.19
N LEU A 378 -54.87 -76.78 29.33
CA LEU A 378 -54.88 -76.18 27.98
C LEU A 378 -54.91 -74.65 28.06
N ARG A 379 -55.66 -74.07 29.00
CA ARG A 379 -55.67 -72.62 29.26
C ARG A 379 -54.33 -72.13 29.76
N ASP A 380 -53.68 -72.85 30.65
CA ASP A 380 -52.34 -72.51 31.14
C ASP A 380 -51.29 -72.60 30.03
N HIS A 381 -51.37 -73.60 29.16
CA HIS A 381 -50.53 -73.69 27.96
C HIS A 381 -50.76 -72.49 27.03
N VAL A 382 -52.02 -72.17 26.71
CA VAL A 382 -52.36 -71.00 25.89
C VAL A 382 -51.84 -69.71 26.54
N ARG A 383 -51.96 -69.56 27.87
CA ARG A 383 -51.42 -68.42 28.62
C ARG A 383 -49.90 -68.33 28.52
N LEU A 384 -49.18 -69.45 28.69
CA LEU A 384 -47.72 -69.49 28.56
C LEU A 384 -47.27 -69.11 27.14
N HIS A 385 -47.96 -69.61 26.11
CA HIS A 385 -47.67 -69.23 24.72
C HIS A 385 -47.95 -67.75 24.46
N LEU A 386 -49.03 -67.20 25.04
CA LEU A 386 -49.35 -65.78 24.95
C LEU A 386 -48.29 -64.92 25.67
N GLU A 387 -47.83 -65.35 26.85
CA GLU A 387 -46.77 -64.68 27.61
C GLU A 387 -45.44 -64.70 26.83
N ARG A 388 -45.05 -65.85 26.25
CA ARG A 388 -43.87 -65.96 25.38
C ARG A 388 -43.98 -65.09 24.13
N GLY A 389 -45.12 -65.15 23.43
CA GLY A 389 -45.38 -64.30 22.27
C GLY A 389 -45.30 -62.80 22.62
N THR A 390 -45.83 -62.42 23.79
CA THR A 390 -45.73 -61.04 24.30
C THR A 390 -44.28 -60.65 24.58
N LEU A 391 -43.48 -61.53 25.16
CA LEU A 391 -42.05 -61.29 25.41
C LEU A 391 -41.28 -61.10 24.10
N HIS A 392 -41.47 -61.96 23.10
CA HIS A 392 -40.86 -61.82 21.78
C HIS A 392 -41.26 -60.49 21.11
N MET A 393 -42.54 -60.09 21.20
CA MET A 393 -43.01 -58.80 20.68
C MET A 393 -42.34 -57.59 21.38
N GLN A 394 -42.10 -57.67 22.69
CA GLN A 394 -41.35 -56.65 23.43
C GLN A 394 -39.89 -56.58 22.96
N THR A 395 -39.24 -57.74 22.77
CA THR A 395 -37.86 -57.83 22.25
C THR A 395 -37.74 -57.26 20.84
N ILE A 396 -38.66 -57.61 19.93
CA ILE A 396 -38.75 -57.04 18.58
C ILE A 396 -38.85 -55.52 18.64
N SER A 397 -39.75 -55.00 19.49
CA SER A 397 -39.93 -53.56 19.68
C SER A 397 -38.63 -52.89 20.17
N GLY A 398 -37.87 -53.55 21.05
CA GLY A 398 -36.55 -53.12 21.49
C GLY A 398 -35.55 -52.98 20.34
N TYR A 399 -35.43 -54.00 19.48
CA TYR A 399 -34.54 -53.96 18.32
C TYR A 399 -34.96 -52.95 17.25
N LEU A 400 -36.26 -52.78 17.02
CA LEU A 400 -36.78 -51.73 16.12
C LEU A 400 -36.48 -50.32 16.63
N ASN A 401 -36.59 -50.10 17.94
CA ASN A 401 -36.21 -48.82 18.58
C ASN A 401 -34.70 -48.55 18.44
N GLU A 402 -33.86 -49.58 18.60
CA GLU A 402 -32.42 -49.45 18.37
C GLU A 402 -32.11 -49.09 16.91
N ALA A 403 -32.68 -49.80 15.95
CA ALA A 403 -32.50 -49.52 14.52
C ALA A 403 -32.96 -48.09 14.16
N THR A 404 -34.11 -47.67 14.70
CA THR A 404 -34.65 -46.31 14.51
C THR A 404 -33.70 -45.25 15.07
N THR A 405 -33.17 -45.46 16.28
CA THR A 405 -32.21 -44.53 16.91
C THR A 405 -30.94 -44.40 16.08
N ARG A 406 -30.44 -45.51 15.51
CA ARG A 406 -29.27 -45.50 14.62
C ARG A 406 -29.54 -44.75 13.33
N LEU A 407 -30.69 -44.96 12.70
CA LEU A 407 -31.09 -44.21 11.49
C LEU A 407 -31.24 -42.71 11.76
N GLN A 408 -31.77 -42.32 12.92
CA GLN A 408 -31.83 -40.92 13.32
C GLN A 408 -30.44 -40.27 13.43
N LYS A 409 -29.43 -40.99 13.91
CA LYS A 409 -28.04 -40.49 13.92
C LYS A 409 -27.50 -40.25 12.51
N VAL A 410 -27.78 -41.14 11.55
CA VAL A 410 -27.39 -40.91 10.15
C VAL A 410 -28.01 -39.63 9.60
N VAL A 411 -29.31 -39.41 9.86
CA VAL A 411 -29.99 -38.17 9.45
C VAL A 411 -29.33 -36.93 10.06
N MET A 412 -28.94 -36.98 11.34
CA MET A 412 -28.23 -35.88 12.00
C MET A 412 -26.86 -35.61 11.34
N TYR A 413 -26.05 -36.63 11.09
CA TYR A 413 -24.75 -36.45 10.42
C TYR A 413 -24.89 -35.90 8.99
N VAL A 414 -25.92 -36.32 8.25
CA VAL A 414 -26.21 -35.77 6.93
C VAL A 414 -26.60 -34.29 7.01
N GLN A 415 -27.43 -33.89 7.98
CA GLN A 415 -27.82 -32.49 8.19
C GLN A 415 -26.64 -31.60 8.57
N GLU A 416 -25.76 -32.10 9.45
CA GLU A 416 -24.53 -31.40 9.83
C GLU A 416 -23.59 -31.24 8.62
N ALA A 417 -23.35 -32.31 7.86
CA ALA A 417 -22.55 -32.24 6.64
C ALA A 417 -23.15 -31.27 5.59
N GLN A 418 -24.48 -31.23 5.43
CA GLN A 418 -25.15 -30.28 4.55
C GLN A 418 -24.95 -28.82 5.00
N THR A 419 -24.92 -28.58 6.31
CA THR A 419 -24.63 -27.26 6.88
C THR A 419 -23.21 -26.84 6.55
N GLU A 420 -22.23 -27.74 6.73
CA GLU A 420 -20.83 -27.46 6.41
C GLU A 420 -20.59 -27.25 4.91
N VAL A 421 -21.26 -27.99 4.03
CA VAL A 421 -21.24 -27.75 2.58
C VAL A 421 -21.82 -26.38 2.24
N THR A 422 -22.90 -25.97 2.92
CA THR A 422 -23.49 -24.64 2.74
C THR A 422 -22.51 -23.54 3.16
N ASN A 423 -21.81 -23.72 4.29
CA ASN A 423 -20.76 -22.80 4.74
C ASN A 423 -19.59 -22.73 3.76
N ALA A 424 -19.11 -23.87 3.26
CA ALA A 424 -18.04 -23.94 2.27
C ALA A 424 -18.41 -23.16 0.99
N ASN A 425 -19.63 -23.35 0.49
CA ASN A 425 -20.14 -22.62 -0.68
C ASN A 425 -20.27 -21.12 -0.43
N ALA A 426 -20.65 -20.70 0.78
CA ALA A 426 -20.71 -19.28 1.13
C ALA A 426 -19.31 -18.63 1.11
N TYR A 427 -18.31 -19.29 1.68
CA TYR A 427 -16.92 -18.81 1.64
C TYR A 427 -16.35 -18.79 0.22
N ALA A 428 -16.67 -19.79 -0.62
CA ALA A 428 -16.27 -19.81 -2.03
C ALA A 428 -16.81 -18.58 -2.78
N ARG A 429 -18.09 -18.22 -2.60
CA ARG A 429 -18.68 -17.01 -3.20
C ARG A 429 -18.04 -15.71 -2.73
N ILE A 430 -17.65 -15.64 -1.46
CA ILE A 430 -16.89 -14.49 -0.93
C ILE A 430 -15.51 -14.41 -1.62
N GLY A 431 -14.84 -15.55 -1.79
CA GLY A 431 -13.58 -15.65 -2.53
C GLY A 431 -13.71 -15.17 -3.97
N GLU A 432 -14.74 -15.62 -4.70
CA GLU A 432 -15.05 -15.16 -6.07
C GLU A 432 -15.27 -13.64 -6.13
N GLY A 433 -15.91 -13.05 -5.11
CA GLY A 433 -16.06 -11.60 -4.99
C GLY A 433 -14.71 -10.87 -4.91
N TYR A 434 -13.80 -11.35 -4.07
CA TYR A 434 -12.46 -10.78 -3.98
C TYR A 434 -11.63 -10.99 -5.25
N GLU A 435 -11.77 -12.12 -5.95
CA GLU A 435 -11.13 -12.34 -7.25
C GLU A 435 -11.61 -11.34 -8.31
N ALA A 436 -12.91 -11.06 -8.34
CA ALA A 436 -13.47 -10.04 -9.23
C ALA A 436 -12.92 -8.63 -8.91
N ASP A 437 -12.80 -8.28 -7.63
CA ASP A 437 -12.20 -7.01 -7.20
C ASP A 437 -10.72 -6.92 -7.60
N ILE A 438 -9.95 -7.99 -7.42
CA ILE A 438 -8.54 -8.06 -7.87
C ILE A 438 -8.45 -7.87 -9.38
N ALA A 439 -9.33 -8.51 -10.17
CA ALA A 439 -9.36 -8.35 -11.61
C ALA A 439 -9.65 -6.89 -12.03
N ASN A 440 -10.56 -6.21 -11.33
CA ASN A 440 -10.85 -4.79 -11.56
C ASN A 440 -9.62 -3.90 -11.26
N LEU A 441 -8.93 -4.14 -10.15
CA LEU A 441 -7.70 -3.39 -9.79
C LEU A 441 -6.58 -3.60 -10.83
N ILE A 442 -6.43 -4.82 -11.36
CA ILE A 442 -5.46 -5.11 -12.43
C ILE A 442 -5.81 -4.33 -13.70
N GLN A 443 -7.09 -4.24 -14.07
CA GLN A 443 -7.53 -3.44 -15.22
C GLN A 443 -7.27 -1.95 -15.02
N GLU A 444 -7.55 -1.42 -13.83
CA GLU A 444 -7.31 -0.02 -13.49
C GLU A 444 -5.80 0.31 -13.54
N ALA A 445 -4.95 -0.53 -12.94
CA ALA A 445 -3.50 -0.38 -13.04
C ALA A 445 -3.02 -0.44 -14.50
N GLY A 446 -3.61 -1.32 -15.32
CA GLY A 446 -3.34 -1.40 -16.75
C GLY A 446 -3.63 -0.10 -17.50
N PHE A 447 -4.71 0.60 -17.15
CA PHE A 447 -5.04 1.91 -17.72
C PHE A 447 -3.97 2.97 -17.40
N TYR A 448 -3.52 3.05 -16.14
CA TYR A 448 -2.44 3.97 -15.76
C TYR A 448 -1.12 3.67 -16.48
N ILE A 449 -0.77 2.40 -16.66
CA ILE A 449 0.43 1.99 -17.41
C ILE A 449 0.33 2.43 -18.88
N GLN A 450 -0.84 2.26 -19.50
CA GLN A 450 -1.06 2.70 -20.89
C GLN A 450 -0.92 4.22 -21.03
N MET A 451 -1.52 4.99 -20.12
CA MET A 451 -1.38 6.45 -20.10
C MET A 451 0.09 6.89 -19.94
N GLY A 452 0.79 6.33 -18.94
CA GLY A 452 2.20 6.65 -18.71
C GLY A 452 3.10 6.30 -19.90
N THR A 453 2.80 5.19 -20.59
CA THR A 453 3.54 4.79 -21.81
C THR A 453 3.30 5.78 -22.96
N GLN A 454 2.07 6.23 -23.17
CA GLN A 454 1.75 7.25 -24.19
C GLN A 454 2.43 8.58 -23.89
N GLU A 455 2.43 9.01 -22.62
CA GLU A 455 3.12 10.23 -22.18
C GLU A 455 4.63 10.14 -22.42
N LEU A 456 5.25 8.98 -22.17
CA LEU A 456 6.68 8.77 -22.44
C LEU A 456 7.00 8.81 -23.95
N GLN A 457 6.16 8.23 -24.79
CA GLN A 457 6.33 8.28 -26.24
C GLN A 457 6.27 9.72 -26.76
N LEU A 458 5.32 10.52 -26.26
CA LEU A 458 5.24 11.94 -26.58
C LEU A 458 6.45 12.71 -26.05
N ALA A 459 6.92 12.40 -24.84
CA ALA A 459 8.10 13.03 -24.27
C ALA A 459 9.36 12.81 -25.14
N VAL A 460 9.56 11.60 -25.65
CA VAL A 460 10.67 11.30 -26.58
C VAL A 460 10.59 12.16 -27.83
N LEU A 461 9.42 12.20 -28.48
CA LEU A 461 9.22 13.01 -29.69
C LEU A 461 9.48 14.50 -29.42
N TYR A 462 9.00 15.01 -28.29
CA TYR A 462 9.19 16.41 -27.92
C TYR A 462 10.66 16.71 -27.61
N ARG A 463 11.36 15.77 -26.98
CA ARG A 463 12.79 15.91 -26.70
C ARG A 463 13.61 15.96 -27.99
N GLU A 464 13.34 15.08 -28.95
CA GLU A 464 14.00 15.06 -30.25
C GLU A 464 13.81 16.39 -31.00
N MET A 465 12.55 16.86 -31.11
CA MET A 465 12.22 18.15 -31.72
C MET A 465 12.86 19.34 -30.99
N GLY A 466 12.95 19.27 -29.66
CA GLY A 466 13.60 20.29 -28.84
C GLY A 466 15.11 20.34 -29.03
N ILE A 467 15.78 19.18 -29.15
CA ILE A 467 17.22 19.10 -29.42
C ILE A 467 17.54 19.68 -30.79
N GLU A 468 16.81 19.27 -31.84
CA GLU A 468 17.03 19.76 -33.20
C GLU A 468 16.94 21.29 -33.27
N ARG A 469 15.88 21.87 -32.71
CA ARG A 469 15.69 23.33 -32.68
C ARG A 469 16.71 24.04 -31.81
N ARG A 470 17.12 23.44 -30.68
CA ARG A 470 18.16 24.01 -29.82
C ARG A 470 19.49 24.04 -30.54
N ASP A 471 19.83 22.99 -31.28
CA ASP A 471 21.07 22.91 -32.03
C ASP A 471 21.07 23.93 -33.19
N GLU A 472 19.92 24.17 -33.84
CA GLU A 472 19.76 25.30 -34.79
C GLU A 472 19.99 26.65 -34.10
N PHE A 473 19.33 26.90 -32.96
CA PHE A 473 19.48 28.12 -32.17
C PHE A 473 20.94 28.36 -31.75
N TRP A 474 21.63 27.32 -31.27
CA TRP A 474 23.04 27.39 -30.87
C TRP A 474 23.98 27.57 -32.06
N ALA A 475 23.68 26.97 -33.21
CA ALA A 475 24.45 27.19 -34.44
C ALA A 475 24.37 28.66 -34.88
N ILE A 476 23.20 29.30 -34.77
CA ILE A 476 23.02 30.73 -35.05
C ILE A 476 23.84 31.57 -34.05
N LEU A 477 23.75 31.29 -32.75
CA LEU A 477 24.51 32.01 -31.72
C LEU A 477 26.03 31.86 -31.86
N GLY A 478 26.51 30.68 -32.28
CA GLY A 478 27.93 30.40 -32.49
C GLY A 478 28.50 31.03 -33.77
N SER A 479 27.66 31.28 -34.78
CA SER A 479 28.09 31.82 -36.07
C SER A 479 28.33 33.34 -35.99
N ARG A 480 29.56 33.73 -35.66
CA ARG A 480 29.98 35.15 -35.56
C ARG A 480 29.71 35.98 -36.82
N HIS A 481 29.64 35.36 -38.00
CA HIS A 481 29.40 36.07 -39.26
C HIS A 481 27.95 36.56 -39.42
N GLN A 482 26.97 35.98 -38.73
CA GLN A 482 25.59 36.46 -38.74
C GLN A 482 25.31 37.55 -37.68
N LEU A 483 26.21 37.69 -36.70
CA LEU A 483 26.08 38.64 -35.57
C LEU A 483 26.52 40.09 -35.90
N GLY A 484 26.81 40.40 -37.18
CA GLY A 484 26.93 41.78 -37.64
C GLY A 484 28.29 42.47 -37.43
N THR A 485 29.40 41.74 -37.32
CA THR A 485 30.74 42.35 -37.32
C THR A 485 31.74 41.65 -38.23
N ASP A 486 31.83 42.12 -39.47
CA ASP A 486 33.12 42.34 -40.12
C ASP A 486 33.29 43.87 -40.28
N LYS A 487 33.89 44.52 -39.27
CA LYS A 487 34.24 45.96 -39.35
C LYS A 487 35.73 46.22 -39.61
N HIS A 488 36.59 45.20 -39.77
CA HIS A 488 38.04 45.42 -39.87
C HIS A 488 38.82 44.63 -40.94
N SER A 489 38.20 43.98 -41.93
CA SER A 489 38.96 43.32 -43.02
C SER A 489 39.27 44.20 -44.23
N THR A 490 38.71 45.40 -44.36
CA THR A 490 39.14 46.38 -45.38
C THR A 490 40.28 47.26 -44.86
N GLN A 491 41.52 46.80 -45.05
CA GLN A 491 42.70 47.59 -45.48
C GLN A 491 44.01 46.92 -45.02
N ARG A 492 44.49 45.95 -45.79
CA ARG A 492 45.93 45.76 -46.06
C ARG A 492 46.10 45.20 -47.48
N SER A 493 46.08 46.12 -48.44
CA SER A 493 46.78 45.99 -49.73
C SER A 493 47.81 47.10 -49.80
#